data_AF-A0A5Q4FRV1-F1
#
_entry.id   AF-A0A5Q4FRV1-F1
#
_cell.length_a   1.000
_cell.length_b   1.000
_cell.length_c   1.000
_cell.angle_alpha   90.00
_cell.angle_beta   90.00
_cell.angle_gamma   90.00
#
_symmetry.space_group_name_H-M   'P 1'
#
loop_
_entity.id
_entity.type
_entity.pdbx_description
1 polymer ?
#
loop_
_entity_poly.entity_id
_entity_poly.type
_entity_poly.pdbx_seq_one_letter_code
_entity_poly.pdbx_strand_id
1 'polypeptide(L)'
;MPETGAQSARDVRPHAAALPSSVAARRGSDASFRHRDRVRGPTRDGPSGRGVTAAPKRRDDGGCPMPDVLLDPQLLAILTIAGLVVSLLLAVLLFVVARRLAALRREHAQAFPDSAEDVVAVLSRHTTQLATVREDLGTVHANTERLRDLLRATTSRVGIVRYDAFEDMGGALSFSAALLDEHGSGLVISAINGRSETRSYGKPIVRGESEHHLSQEERAAIDAAIEGRPPSTIHPEPRRKRRAS
;
A
#
# COMPACT_ATOMS: atom_id res chain seq x y z
N MET A 1 -29.34 40.43 -25.75
CA MET A 1 -29.35 41.74 -25.07
C MET A 1 -30.80 42.14 -24.88
N PRO A 2 -31.26 42.50 -23.66
CA PRO A 2 -30.61 42.44 -22.33
C PRO A 2 -30.65 41.00 -21.74
N GLU A 3 -30.01 40.56 -20.62
CA GLU A 3 -29.78 41.07 -19.24
C GLU A 3 -31.05 41.06 -18.33
N THR A 4 -31.07 40.70 -17.02
CA THR A 4 -30.05 40.63 -15.94
C THR A 4 -30.46 39.69 -14.77
N GLY A 5 -29.51 39.04 -14.06
CA GLY A 5 -29.58 38.65 -12.63
C GLY A 5 -30.36 37.37 -12.23
N ALA A 6 -30.04 36.62 -11.17
CA ALA A 6 -28.94 36.65 -10.18
C ALA A 6 -28.65 35.20 -9.70
N GLN A 7 -27.41 34.72 -9.72
CA GLN A 7 -26.47 34.68 -8.57
C GLN A 7 -27.04 34.17 -7.23
N SER A 8 -26.62 32.96 -6.84
CA SER A 8 -26.54 32.53 -5.44
C SER A 8 -25.33 31.60 -5.28
N ALA A 9 -24.28 32.09 -4.61
CA ALA A 9 -23.05 31.35 -4.37
C ALA A 9 -23.03 30.73 -2.97
N ARG A 10 -22.60 29.47 -2.86
CA ARG A 10 -22.05 28.84 -1.65
C ARG A 10 -20.90 27.93 -2.10
N ASP A 11 -19.69 28.46 -2.13
CA ASP A 11 -18.75 28.64 -1.02
C ASP A 11 -17.92 27.37 -0.78
N VAL A 12 -16.61 27.51 -0.99
CA VAL A 12 -15.62 26.43 -1.11
C VAL A 12 -14.70 26.50 0.09
N ARG A 13 -14.48 25.37 0.77
CA ARG A 13 -13.46 25.27 1.83
C ARG A 13 -12.53 24.08 1.60
N PRO A 14 -11.25 24.30 1.23
CA PRO A 14 -10.22 23.28 1.35
C PRO A 14 -9.73 23.22 2.80
N HIS A 15 -9.60 22.02 3.36
CA HIS A 15 -9.07 21.84 4.71
C HIS A 15 -7.53 21.85 4.67
N ALA A 16 -6.93 23.01 4.96
CA ALA A 16 -5.49 23.16 5.11
C ALA A 16 -5.14 23.39 6.59
N ALA A 17 -4.41 22.44 7.19
CA ALA A 17 -3.75 22.56 8.49
C ALA A 17 -2.78 21.37 8.69
N ALA A 18 -1.67 21.47 9.39
CA ALA A 18 -0.79 22.62 9.66
C ALA A 18 0.54 22.03 10.16
N LEU A 19 1.68 22.53 9.68
CA LEU A 19 2.96 22.28 10.33
C LEU A 19 3.05 23.13 11.60
N PRO A 20 3.72 22.63 12.66
CA PRO A 20 4.56 23.52 13.43
C PRO A 20 6.03 23.08 13.42
N SER A 21 6.88 24.10 13.30
CA SER A 21 8.34 24.04 13.28
C SER A 21 8.94 24.24 14.69
N SER A 22 10.28 24.31 14.75
CA SER A 22 11.12 24.76 15.89
C SER A 22 11.32 23.72 17.01
N VAL A 23 12.53 23.19 17.20
CA VAL A 23 13.72 23.81 17.86
C VAL A 23 13.54 23.95 19.37
N ALA A 24 14.18 23.04 20.11
CA ALA A 24 14.52 23.22 21.52
C ALA A 24 15.84 22.51 21.84
N ALA A 25 16.95 23.25 21.81
CA ALA A 25 18.20 22.76 22.36
C ALA A 25 18.12 22.70 23.90
N ARG A 26 18.71 21.68 24.53
CA ARG A 26 19.12 21.76 25.95
C ARG A 26 20.38 20.94 26.21
N ARG A 27 21.41 21.64 26.67
CA ARG A 27 22.62 21.08 27.29
C ARG A 27 22.36 20.76 28.77
N GLY A 28 23.22 19.91 29.29
CA GLY A 28 23.47 19.72 30.72
C GLY A 28 22.47 18.79 31.40
N SER A 29 22.83 18.11 32.47
CA SER A 29 24.11 17.83 33.14
C SER A 29 23.73 17.00 34.37
N ASP A 30 24.73 16.48 35.08
CA ASP A 30 24.61 15.90 36.42
C ASP A 30 23.85 14.55 36.50
N ALA A 31 24.54 13.43 36.70
CA ALA A 31 25.41 13.03 37.81
C ALA A 31 24.64 12.63 39.08
N SER A 32 24.65 11.33 39.36
CA SER A 32 24.51 10.72 40.69
C SER A 32 24.55 9.18 40.53
N PHE A 33 24.86 8.35 41.53
CA PHE A 33 25.66 8.50 42.76
C PHE A 33 25.70 7.12 43.42
N ARG A 34 26.90 6.59 43.73
CA ARG A 34 27.17 5.58 44.78
C ARG A 34 28.70 5.43 44.88
N HIS A 35 29.44 5.87 45.92
CA HIS A 35 29.29 5.69 47.39
C HIS A 35 29.58 4.22 47.77
N ARG A 36 30.48 3.87 48.69
CA ARG A 36 31.37 4.58 49.65
C ARG A 36 32.55 3.59 49.97
N ASP A 37 33.75 3.95 50.42
CA ASP A 37 34.21 4.28 51.79
C ASP A 37 35.71 4.66 51.70
N ARG A 38 36.24 5.77 52.25
CA ARG A 38 36.46 6.19 53.66
C ARG A 38 37.27 5.22 54.55
N VAL A 39 38.47 5.68 54.93
CA VAL A 39 39.12 5.73 56.28
C VAL A 39 40.65 5.82 56.04
N ARG A 40 41.46 6.71 56.65
CA ARG A 40 41.25 7.77 57.68
C ARG A 40 42.04 9.04 57.31
N GLY A 41 42.32 9.92 58.29
CA GLY A 41 43.28 11.04 58.20
C GLY A 41 44.08 11.20 59.51
N PRO A 42 44.50 12.42 59.92
CA PRO A 42 45.88 12.86 59.66
C PRO A 42 46.56 13.66 60.81
N THR A 43 47.72 14.27 60.49
CA THR A 43 48.35 15.49 61.08
C THR A 43 48.89 15.51 62.52
N ARG A 44 50.08 16.15 62.66
CA ARG A 44 50.58 17.12 63.70
C ARG A 44 52.12 16.99 63.83
N ASP A 45 52.94 18.01 64.07
CA ASP A 45 52.81 19.47 64.22
C ASP A 45 54.14 20.15 63.75
N GLY A 46 54.16 21.47 63.58
CA GLY A 46 55.42 22.27 63.53
C GLY A 46 55.56 23.15 64.79
N PRO A 47 56.26 24.32 64.76
CA PRO A 47 57.36 24.74 63.89
C PRO A 47 58.51 25.46 64.68
N SER A 48 59.40 26.13 63.95
CA SER A 48 60.31 27.23 64.39
C SER A 48 61.68 26.89 65.01
N GLY A 49 62.69 27.67 64.59
CA GLY A 49 64.08 27.64 65.08
C GLY A 49 64.94 28.54 64.18
N ARG A 50 65.62 29.55 64.75
CA ARG A 50 66.35 30.58 64.01
C ARG A 50 67.86 30.28 63.96
N GLY A 51 68.49 30.60 62.83
CA GLY A 51 69.63 31.53 62.85
C GLY A 51 71.07 31.00 62.74
N VAL A 52 71.82 31.71 61.88
CA VAL A 52 73.22 32.16 62.05
C VAL A 52 74.36 31.14 61.83
N THR A 53 74.88 31.20 60.59
CA THR A 53 76.30 31.15 60.17
C THR A 53 77.39 30.55 61.10
N ALA A 54 78.12 29.54 60.57
CA ALA A 54 79.59 29.57 60.48
C ALA A 54 80.11 28.48 59.51
N ALA A 55 81.19 28.76 58.79
CA ALA A 55 81.99 27.80 58.03
C ALA A 55 83.44 27.83 58.57
N PRO A 56 84.41 27.00 58.10
CA PRO A 56 84.32 25.77 57.30
C PRO A 56 85.11 24.58 57.95
N LYS A 57 85.18 23.41 57.27
CA LYS A 57 86.43 22.68 56.88
C LYS A 57 86.28 21.15 56.78
N ARG A 58 86.41 20.65 55.54
CA ARG A 58 86.86 19.31 55.07
C ARG A 58 86.58 18.05 55.92
N ARG A 59 85.92 17.07 55.30
CA ARG A 59 86.54 15.78 54.93
C ARG A 59 85.81 15.18 53.71
N ASP A 60 86.56 14.45 52.90
CA ASP A 60 86.11 13.75 51.71
C ASP A 60 85.36 12.45 52.08
N ASP A 61 84.60 11.88 51.15
CA ASP A 61 84.53 10.43 50.82
C ASP A 61 83.20 10.01 50.13
N GLY A 62 83.31 9.17 49.10
CA GLY A 62 82.27 8.20 48.71
C GLY A 62 81.04 8.69 47.93
N GLY A 63 81.11 8.66 46.60
CA GLY A 63 79.89 8.68 45.76
C GLY A 63 79.25 7.28 45.67
N CYS A 64 77.91 7.21 45.71
CA CYS A 64 77.16 6.03 45.28
C CYS A 64 76.58 6.28 43.87
N PRO A 65 76.87 5.44 42.87
CA PRO A 65 76.18 5.50 41.59
C PRO A 65 74.76 4.95 41.72
N MET A 66 73.88 5.43 40.84
CA MET A 66 72.59 4.76 40.57
C MET A 66 72.87 3.33 40.06
N PRO A 67 72.00 2.34 40.33
CA PRO A 67 72.09 1.07 39.64
C PRO A 67 71.67 1.29 38.18
N ASP A 68 72.66 1.47 37.30
CA ASP A 68 72.47 1.30 35.88
C ASP A 68 71.88 -0.10 35.66
N VAL A 69 70.65 -0.16 35.15
CA VAL A 69 70.05 -1.42 34.78
C VAL A 69 70.81 -1.90 33.55
N LEU A 70 71.77 -2.81 33.74
CA LEU A 70 72.43 -3.52 32.64
C LEU A 70 71.37 -4.38 31.92
N LEU A 71 70.65 -3.76 30.99
CA LEU A 71 70.02 -4.50 29.91
C LEU A 71 71.16 -5.02 29.04
N ASP A 72 71.44 -6.32 29.14
CA ASP A 72 72.39 -6.96 28.24
C ASP A 72 72.04 -6.59 26.79
N PRO A 73 73.02 -6.17 25.96
CA PRO A 73 72.75 -5.81 24.56
C PRO A 73 72.16 -6.99 23.77
N GLN A 74 72.40 -8.22 24.24
CA GLN A 74 71.79 -9.45 23.72
C GLN A 74 70.27 -9.51 23.96
N LEU A 75 69.77 -9.03 25.11
CA LEU A 75 68.34 -9.02 25.43
C LEU A 75 67.57 -8.03 24.54
N LEU A 76 68.15 -6.86 24.28
CA LEU A 76 67.60 -5.86 23.36
C LEU A 76 67.56 -6.36 21.91
N ALA A 77 68.59 -7.09 21.47
CA ALA A 77 68.59 -7.74 20.16
C ALA A 77 67.47 -8.80 20.03
N ILE A 78 67.25 -9.62 21.05
CA ILE A 78 66.18 -10.64 21.05
C ILE A 78 64.79 -9.99 21.01
N LEU A 79 64.56 -8.94 21.81
CA LEU A 79 63.27 -8.23 21.85
C LEU A 79 62.94 -7.53 20.52
N THR A 80 63.92 -6.91 19.87
CA THR A 80 63.71 -6.25 18.57
C THR A 80 63.42 -7.24 17.45
N ILE A 81 64.12 -8.39 17.43
CA ILE A 81 63.83 -9.48 16.48
C ILE A 81 62.44 -10.08 16.73
N ALA A 82 62.07 -10.33 17.99
CA ALA A 82 60.74 -10.83 18.34
C ALA A 82 59.63 -9.85 17.91
N GLY A 83 59.82 -8.55 18.13
CA GLY A 83 58.89 -7.51 17.68
C GLY A 83 58.74 -7.46 16.15
N LEU A 84 59.84 -7.61 15.40
CA LEU A 84 59.80 -7.71 13.94
C LEU A 84 59.03 -8.94 13.45
N VAL A 85 59.24 -10.10 14.08
CA VAL A 85 58.52 -11.34 13.74
C VAL A 85 57.02 -11.18 14.02
N VAL A 86 56.63 -10.61 15.16
CA VAL A 86 55.21 -10.35 15.49
C VAL A 86 54.58 -9.35 14.51
N SER A 87 55.30 -8.27 14.16
CA SER A 87 54.84 -7.29 13.18
C SER A 87 54.64 -7.91 11.78
N LEU A 88 55.57 -8.77 11.36
CA LEU A 88 55.49 -9.51 10.10
C LEU A 88 54.30 -10.48 10.08
N LEU A 89 54.10 -11.24 11.16
CA LEU A 89 52.96 -12.16 11.31
C LEU A 89 51.62 -11.40 11.28
N LEU A 90 51.53 -10.23 11.94
CA LEU A 90 50.35 -9.39 11.91
C LEU A 90 50.09 -8.82 10.51
N ALA A 91 51.11 -8.36 9.80
CA ALA A 91 51.00 -7.87 8.43
C ALA A 91 50.53 -8.98 7.46
N VAL A 92 51.07 -10.20 7.59
CA VAL A 92 50.63 -11.37 6.81
C VAL A 92 49.18 -11.73 7.14
N LEU A 93 48.77 -11.71 8.41
CA LEU A 93 47.38 -11.95 8.82
C LEU A 93 46.43 -10.92 8.21
N LEU A 94 46.75 -9.62 8.34
CA LEU A 94 45.98 -8.53 7.74
C LEU A 94 45.88 -8.67 6.21
N PHE A 95 46.96 -9.07 5.55
CA PHE A 95 46.98 -9.31 4.11
C PHE A 95 46.10 -10.50 3.69
N VAL A 96 46.13 -11.61 4.43
CA VAL A 96 45.27 -12.78 4.19
C VAL A 96 43.80 -12.45 4.44
N VAL A 97 43.51 -11.70 5.51
CA VAL A 97 42.15 -11.19 5.82
C VAL A 97 41.66 -10.26 4.71
N ALA A 98 42.47 -9.29 4.27
CA ALA A 98 42.15 -8.40 3.16
C ALA A 98 41.94 -9.15 1.84
N ARG A 99 42.76 -10.17 1.54
CA ARG A 99 42.60 -11.06 0.38
C ARG A 99 41.29 -11.86 0.43
N ARG A 100 40.93 -12.43 1.59
CA ARG A 100 39.64 -13.14 1.79
C ARG A 100 38.45 -12.19 1.65
N LEU A 101 38.51 -11.01 2.27
CA LEU A 101 37.48 -9.97 2.12
C LEU A 101 37.32 -9.52 0.67
N ALA A 102 38.42 -9.33 -0.07
CA ALA A 102 38.38 -8.96 -1.49
C ALA A 102 37.80 -10.09 -2.37
N ALA A 103 38.06 -11.36 -2.05
CA ALA A 103 37.46 -12.49 -2.75
C ALA A 103 35.93 -12.57 -2.51
N LEU A 104 35.50 -12.54 -1.24
CA LEU A 104 34.08 -12.59 -0.87
C LEU A 104 33.28 -11.38 -1.41
N ARG A 105 33.87 -10.18 -1.39
CA ARG A 105 33.25 -8.97 -1.97
C ARG A 105 33.06 -9.06 -3.48
N ARG A 106 33.99 -9.70 -4.22
CA ARG A 106 33.85 -9.87 -5.69
C ARG A 106 32.67 -10.76 -6.07
N GLU A 107 32.37 -11.76 -5.25
CA GLU A 107 31.26 -12.69 -5.46
C GLU A 107 29.91 -12.02 -5.10
N HIS A 108 29.88 -11.18 -4.06
CA HIS A 108 28.67 -10.46 -3.64
C HIS A 108 28.40 -9.16 -4.43
N ALA A 109 29.37 -8.61 -5.15
CA ALA A 109 29.23 -7.37 -5.93
C ALA A 109 28.19 -7.44 -7.07
N GLN A 110 27.72 -8.64 -7.45
CA GLN A 110 26.63 -8.81 -8.42
C GLN A 110 25.23 -8.80 -7.75
N ALA A 111 25.14 -8.88 -6.43
CA ALA A 111 23.89 -8.96 -5.68
C ALA A 111 23.65 -7.74 -4.76
N PHE A 112 24.70 -7.13 -4.20
CA PHE A 112 24.59 -5.97 -3.31
C PHE A 112 25.76 -4.98 -3.52
N PRO A 113 25.52 -3.81 -4.16
CA PRO A 113 26.48 -2.69 -4.21
C PRO A 113 26.50 -1.89 -2.89
N ASP A 114 27.68 -1.41 -2.51
CA ASP A 114 28.03 -0.94 -1.16
C ASP A 114 27.68 0.56 -0.88
N SER A 115 26.68 1.16 -1.55
CA SER A 115 26.38 2.60 -1.41
C SER A 115 24.96 2.92 -0.92
N ALA A 116 24.84 3.95 -0.07
CA ALA A 116 23.55 4.47 0.38
C ALA A 116 22.74 5.12 -0.76
N GLU A 117 23.43 5.60 -1.79
CA GLU A 117 22.85 6.20 -2.99
C GLU A 117 22.14 5.15 -3.85
N ASP A 118 22.71 3.94 -3.96
CA ASP A 118 22.08 2.79 -4.64
C ASP A 118 20.85 2.27 -3.89
N VAL A 119 20.85 2.27 -2.55
CA VAL A 119 19.65 1.91 -1.77
C VAL A 119 18.52 2.92 -2.02
N VAL A 120 18.83 4.21 -2.11
CA VAL A 120 17.87 5.25 -2.50
C VAL A 120 17.43 5.09 -3.96
N ALA A 121 18.32 4.70 -4.87
CA ALA A 121 17.99 4.40 -6.27
C ALA A 121 17.03 3.20 -6.42
N VAL A 122 17.28 2.11 -5.69
CA VAL A 122 16.40 0.92 -5.66
C VAL A 122 15.06 1.26 -5.02
N LEU A 123 15.05 1.97 -3.89
CA LEU A 123 13.82 2.38 -3.23
C LEU A 123 13.01 3.34 -4.10
N SER A 124 13.63 4.35 -4.72
CA SER A 124 12.95 5.28 -5.62
C SER A 124 12.35 4.55 -6.83
N ARG A 125 13.09 3.63 -7.47
CA ARG A 125 12.56 2.76 -8.53
C ARG A 125 11.33 1.97 -8.08
N HIS A 126 11.37 1.38 -6.88
CA HIS A 126 10.21 0.70 -6.31
C HIS A 126 9.05 1.66 -5.99
N THR A 127 9.29 2.88 -5.52
CA THR A 127 8.21 3.86 -5.30
C THR A 127 7.56 4.29 -6.61
N THR A 128 8.33 4.49 -7.68
CA THR A 128 7.80 4.78 -9.03
C THR A 128 7.01 3.59 -9.58
N GLN A 129 7.52 2.36 -9.44
CA GLN A 129 6.80 1.15 -9.87
C GLN A 129 5.51 0.93 -9.06
N LEU A 130 5.50 1.24 -7.76
CA LEU A 130 4.28 1.22 -6.94
C LEU A 130 3.32 2.35 -7.31
N ALA A 131 3.80 3.49 -7.82
CA ALA A 131 2.95 4.56 -8.33
C ALA A 131 2.26 4.13 -9.63
N THR A 132 3.00 3.58 -10.62
CA THR A 132 2.41 3.10 -11.88
C THR A 132 1.42 1.97 -11.63
N VAL A 133 1.74 0.98 -10.78
CA VAL A 133 0.80 -0.10 -10.43
C VAL A 133 -0.47 0.42 -9.77
N ARG A 134 -0.41 1.49 -8.95
CA ARG A 134 -1.60 2.12 -8.37
C ARG A 134 -2.44 2.85 -9.42
N GLU A 135 -1.80 3.50 -10.38
CA GLU A 135 -2.47 4.18 -11.51
C GLU A 135 -3.16 3.17 -12.45
N ASP A 136 -2.48 2.07 -12.77
CA ASP A 136 -3.03 0.94 -13.53
C ASP A 136 -4.25 0.33 -12.82
N LEU A 137 -4.14 0.07 -11.50
CA LEU A 137 -5.25 -0.44 -10.69
C LEU A 137 -6.44 0.53 -10.65
N GLY A 138 -6.19 1.84 -10.54
CA GLY A 138 -7.23 2.87 -10.62
C GLY A 138 -7.95 2.86 -11.98
N THR A 139 -7.19 2.72 -13.07
CA THR A 139 -7.71 2.64 -14.44
C THR A 139 -8.54 1.37 -14.66
N VAL A 140 -8.05 0.21 -14.21
CA VAL A 140 -8.78 -1.07 -14.27
C VAL A 140 -10.07 -1.00 -13.45
N HIS A 141 -10.05 -0.38 -12.27
CA HIS A 141 -11.23 -0.22 -11.44
C HIS A 141 -12.29 0.67 -12.13
N ALA A 142 -11.89 1.83 -12.65
CA ALA A 142 -12.77 2.73 -13.39
C ALA A 142 -13.38 2.07 -14.64
N ASN A 143 -12.59 1.29 -15.39
CA ASN A 143 -13.08 0.51 -16.53
C ASN A 143 -14.06 -0.60 -16.10
N THR A 144 -13.84 -1.21 -14.94
CA THR A 144 -14.72 -2.25 -14.38
C THR A 144 -16.07 -1.67 -13.98
N GLU A 145 -16.11 -0.53 -13.29
CA GLU A 145 -17.39 0.14 -12.96
C GLU A 145 -18.11 0.60 -14.23
N ARG A 146 -17.41 1.22 -15.19
CA ARG A 146 -17.99 1.60 -16.48
C ARG A 146 -18.60 0.40 -17.24
N LEU A 147 -17.91 -0.74 -17.24
CA LEU A 147 -18.42 -1.97 -17.86
C LEU A 147 -19.65 -2.51 -17.12
N ARG A 148 -19.64 -2.47 -15.78
CA ARG A 148 -20.82 -2.85 -14.97
C ARG A 148 -22.01 -1.99 -15.34
N ASP A 149 -21.89 -0.65 -15.35
CA ASP A 149 -22.98 0.26 -15.68
C ASP A 149 -23.56 0.02 -17.08
N LEU A 150 -22.69 -0.23 -18.07
CA LEU A 150 -23.12 -0.60 -19.43
C LEU A 150 -23.87 -1.95 -19.45
N LEU A 151 -23.40 -2.96 -18.70
CA LEU A 151 -24.09 -4.24 -18.57
C LEU A 151 -25.44 -4.09 -17.85
N ARG A 152 -25.54 -3.23 -16.82
CA ARG A 152 -26.80 -2.95 -16.12
C ARG A 152 -27.87 -2.39 -17.05
N ALA A 153 -27.47 -1.52 -17.98
CA ALA A 153 -28.37 -0.88 -18.95
C ALA A 153 -28.61 -1.71 -20.24
N THR A 154 -27.96 -2.86 -20.39
CA THR A 154 -28.10 -3.72 -21.58
C THR A 154 -29.26 -4.70 -21.40
N THR A 155 -30.03 -4.91 -22.46
CA THR A 155 -31.04 -5.99 -22.53
C THR A 155 -30.37 -7.34 -22.30
N SER A 156 -30.56 -7.91 -21.11
CA SER A 156 -29.96 -9.16 -20.66
C SER A 156 -30.99 -10.25 -20.38
N ARG A 157 -32.28 -9.87 -20.29
CA ARG A 157 -33.41 -10.75 -20.05
C ARG A 157 -34.38 -10.69 -21.23
N VAL A 158 -34.64 -11.85 -21.84
CA VAL A 158 -35.56 -11.95 -22.98
C VAL A 158 -36.55 -13.09 -22.71
N GLY A 159 -37.83 -12.80 -22.85
CA GLY A 159 -38.92 -13.76 -22.69
C GLY A 159 -39.88 -13.65 -23.86
N ILE A 160 -40.26 -14.79 -24.46
CA ILE A 160 -41.14 -14.83 -25.64
C ILE A 160 -42.31 -15.78 -25.36
N VAL A 161 -43.51 -15.27 -25.60
CA VAL A 161 -44.77 -16.02 -25.53
C VAL A 161 -45.45 -15.94 -26.89
N ARG A 162 -45.79 -17.10 -27.46
CA ARG A 162 -46.60 -17.22 -28.69
C ARG A 162 -48.03 -17.60 -28.35
N TYR A 163 -49.01 -17.08 -29.08
CA TYR A 163 -50.42 -17.30 -28.80
C TYR A 163 -51.30 -17.06 -30.03
N ASP A 164 -52.55 -17.49 -29.96
CA ASP A 164 -53.56 -17.21 -30.96
C ASP A 164 -54.52 -16.13 -30.43
N ALA A 165 -54.44 -14.94 -31.01
CA ALA A 165 -55.19 -13.75 -30.57
C ALA A 165 -56.67 -13.75 -30.98
N PHE A 166 -57.06 -14.68 -31.86
CA PHE A 166 -58.42 -14.85 -32.38
C PHE A 166 -58.72 -16.35 -32.50
N GLU A 167 -59.92 -16.79 -32.08
CA GLU A 167 -60.29 -18.23 -32.07
C GLU A 167 -60.22 -18.89 -33.47
N ASP A 168 -60.41 -18.11 -34.54
CA ASP A 168 -60.36 -18.56 -35.94
C ASP A 168 -58.95 -18.58 -36.56
N MET A 169 -57.92 -18.15 -35.81
CA MET A 169 -56.52 -18.13 -36.23
C MET A 169 -55.80 -19.22 -35.42
N GLY A 170 -55.43 -20.32 -36.06
CA GLY A 170 -54.67 -21.39 -35.42
C GLY A 170 -53.17 -21.32 -35.74
N GLY A 171 -52.33 -21.73 -34.78
CA GLY A 171 -50.90 -21.97 -34.99
C GLY A 171 -49.96 -21.13 -34.13
N ALA A 172 -50.48 -20.53 -33.06
CA ALA A 172 -49.80 -19.58 -32.18
C ALA A 172 -49.08 -18.48 -32.98
N LEU A 173 -49.79 -17.86 -33.92
CA LEU A 173 -49.18 -16.93 -34.89
C LEU A 173 -48.87 -15.55 -34.30
N SER A 174 -49.58 -15.13 -33.25
CA SER A 174 -49.28 -13.88 -32.52
C SER A 174 -48.18 -14.13 -31.48
N PHE A 175 -47.49 -13.07 -31.06
CA PHE A 175 -46.48 -13.17 -30.01
C PHE A 175 -46.36 -11.90 -29.17
N SER A 176 -45.89 -12.07 -27.94
CA SER A 176 -45.38 -11.01 -27.07
C SER A 176 -43.95 -11.35 -26.67
N ALA A 177 -43.04 -10.39 -26.79
CA ALA A 177 -41.62 -10.51 -26.48
C ALA A 177 -41.23 -9.38 -25.52
N ALA A 178 -40.80 -9.74 -24.31
CA ALA A 178 -40.25 -8.80 -23.34
C ALA A 178 -38.72 -8.75 -23.51
N LEU A 179 -38.19 -7.52 -23.60
CA LEU A 179 -36.78 -7.20 -23.72
C LEU A 179 -36.42 -6.30 -22.54
N LEU A 180 -35.82 -6.90 -21.50
CA LEU A 180 -35.57 -6.26 -20.22
C LEU A 180 -34.07 -6.28 -19.85
N ASP A 181 -33.68 -5.30 -19.05
CA ASP A 181 -32.39 -5.22 -18.37
C ASP A 181 -32.35 -6.13 -17.12
N GLU A 182 -31.24 -6.08 -16.37
CA GLU A 182 -31.11 -6.90 -15.17
C GLU A 182 -32.08 -6.49 -14.04
N HIS A 183 -32.56 -5.25 -14.06
CA HIS A 183 -33.51 -4.64 -13.12
C HIS A 183 -34.99 -4.84 -13.52
N GLY A 184 -35.25 -5.49 -14.65
CA GLY A 184 -36.61 -5.71 -15.18
C GLY A 184 -37.21 -4.48 -15.88
N SER A 185 -36.40 -3.52 -16.32
CA SER A 185 -36.85 -2.36 -17.10
C SER A 185 -36.46 -2.51 -18.56
N GLY A 186 -37.20 -1.87 -19.48
CA GLY A 186 -37.03 -2.04 -20.91
C GLY A 186 -38.36 -1.87 -21.63
N LEU A 187 -38.75 -2.85 -22.45
CA LEU A 187 -39.99 -2.82 -23.20
C LEU A 187 -40.58 -4.21 -23.47
N VAL A 188 -41.87 -4.26 -23.75
CA VAL A 188 -42.54 -5.43 -24.34
C VAL A 188 -43.07 -5.07 -25.73
N ILE A 189 -42.84 -5.95 -26.71
CA ILE A 189 -43.37 -5.86 -28.07
C ILE A 189 -44.40 -6.97 -28.26
N SER A 190 -45.61 -6.61 -28.69
CA SER A 190 -46.65 -7.56 -29.06
C SER A 190 -46.98 -7.43 -30.54
N ALA A 191 -46.96 -8.53 -31.28
CA ALA A 191 -47.45 -8.61 -32.66
C ALA A 191 -48.72 -9.47 -32.70
N ILE A 192 -49.85 -8.81 -32.91
CA ILE A 192 -51.17 -9.43 -33.05
C ILE A 192 -51.41 -9.68 -34.54
N ASN A 193 -51.42 -10.95 -34.92
CA ASN A 193 -51.64 -11.38 -36.30
C ASN A 193 -53.13 -11.68 -36.53
N GLY A 194 -53.78 -10.88 -37.36
CA GLY A 194 -55.10 -11.14 -37.92
C GLY A 194 -55.02 -11.80 -39.31
N ARG A 195 -56.16 -12.11 -39.91
CA ARG A 195 -56.23 -12.83 -41.21
C ARG A 195 -55.65 -12.03 -42.38
N SER A 196 -55.72 -10.70 -42.34
CA SER A 196 -55.35 -9.80 -43.45
C SER A 196 -54.27 -8.77 -43.08
N GLU A 197 -53.91 -8.65 -41.80
CA GLU A 197 -53.03 -7.60 -41.28
C GLU A 197 -52.38 -8.01 -39.96
N THR A 198 -51.24 -7.41 -39.65
CA THR A 198 -50.53 -7.53 -38.38
C THR A 198 -50.52 -6.18 -37.67
N ARG A 199 -50.88 -6.14 -36.39
CA ARG A 199 -50.73 -4.95 -35.54
C ARG A 199 -49.63 -5.16 -34.52
N SER A 200 -48.64 -4.28 -34.52
CA SER A 200 -47.53 -4.31 -33.57
C SER A 200 -47.69 -3.19 -32.54
N TYR A 201 -47.49 -3.53 -31.26
CA TYR A 201 -47.55 -2.62 -30.12
C TYR A 201 -46.23 -2.69 -29.36
N GLY A 202 -45.73 -1.55 -28.89
CA GLY A 202 -44.61 -1.47 -27.96
C GLY A 202 -45.06 -0.76 -26.69
N LYS A 203 -44.77 -1.31 -25.52
CA LYS A 203 -45.07 -0.68 -24.21
C LYS A 203 -43.79 -0.63 -23.37
N PRO A 204 -43.42 0.54 -22.80
CA PRO A 204 -42.30 0.65 -21.89
C PRO A 204 -42.58 -0.13 -20.60
N ILE A 205 -41.56 -0.81 -20.08
CA ILE A 205 -41.58 -1.54 -18.81
C ILE A 205 -40.58 -0.88 -17.87
N VAL A 206 -40.98 -0.63 -16.63
CA VAL A 206 -40.13 -0.13 -15.55
C VAL A 206 -40.26 -1.11 -14.38
N ARG A 207 -39.15 -1.79 -14.05
CA ARG A 207 -39.07 -2.74 -12.92
C ARG A 207 -40.17 -3.82 -12.92
N GLY A 208 -40.53 -4.33 -14.10
CA GLY A 208 -41.56 -5.36 -14.30
C GLY A 208 -42.99 -4.83 -14.50
N GLU A 209 -43.26 -3.54 -14.32
CA GLU A 209 -44.58 -2.94 -14.51
C GLU A 209 -44.63 -1.92 -15.66
N SER A 210 -45.83 -1.51 -16.06
CA SER A 210 -46.06 -0.51 -17.10
C SER A 210 -47.20 0.42 -16.70
N GLU A 211 -47.09 1.70 -17.05
CA GLU A 211 -48.20 2.67 -16.94
C GLU A 211 -49.35 2.33 -17.93
N HIS A 212 -49.05 1.55 -18.98
CA HIS A 212 -50.04 1.08 -19.94
C HIS A 212 -50.63 -0.27 -19.51
N HIS A 213 -51.92 -0.47 -19.78
CA HIS A 213 -52.58 -1.75 -19.52
C HIS A 213 -51.91 -2.89 -20.31
N LEU A 214 -51.36 -3.88 -19.59
CA LEU A 214 -50.72 -5.06 -20.16
C LEU A 214 -51.76 -6.17 -20.41
N SER A 215 -51.60 -6.93 -21.50
CA SER A 215 -52.36 -8.16 -21.72
C SER A 215 -51.84 -9.30 -20.85
N GLN A 216 -52.56 -10.43 -20.82
CA GLN A 216 -52.12 -11.62 -20.09
C GLN A 216 -50.83 -12.20 -20.70
N GLU A 217 -50.72 -12.16 -22.02
CA GLU A 217 -49.60 -12.66 -22.81
C GLU A 217 -48.37 -11.76 -22.69
N GLU A 218 -48.57 -10.44 -22.65
CA GLU A 218 -47.52 -9.46 -22.37
C GLU A 218 -46.94 -9.65 -20.97
N ARG A 219 -47.80 -9.83 -19.96
CA ARG A 219 -47.37 -10.11 -18.58
C ARG A 219 -46.63 -11.44 -18.49
N ALA A 220 -47.15 -12.50 -19.12
CA ALA A 220 -46.48 -13.79 -19.18
C ALA A 220 -45.10 -13.73 -19.88
N ALA A 221 -44.92 -12.86 -20.88
CA ALA A 221 -43.63 -12.64 -21.53
C ALA A 221 -42.63 -11.90 -20.61
N ILE A 222 -43.11 -10.92 -19.84
CA ILE A 222 -42.32 -10.21 -18.82
C ILE A 222 -41.89 -11.17 -17.70
N ASP A 223 -42.82 -11.96 -17.17
CA ASP A 223 -42.55 -12.97 -16.14
C ASP A 223 -41.52 -14.00 -16.64
N ALA A 224 -41.68 -14.49 -17.89
CA ALA A 224 -40.73 -15.41 -18.51
C ALA A 224 -39.33 -14.78 -18.70
N ALA A 225 -39.24 -13.50 -19.03
CA ALA A 225 -37.96 -12.79 -19.13
C ALA A 225 -37.29 -12.63 -17.75
N ILE A 226 -38.04 -12.27 -16.72
CA ILE A 226 -37.55 -12.11 -15.35
C ILE A 226 -37.03 -13.43 -14.79
N GLU A 227 -37.80 -14.52 -14.97
CA GLU A 227 -37.46 -15.87 -14.51
C GLU A 227 -36.42 -16.59 -15.39
N GLY A 228 -36.14 -16.10 -16.60
CA GLY A 228 -35.24 -16.76 -17.56
C GLY A 228 -35.82 -18.04 -18.17
N ARG A 229 -37.15 -18.12 -18.32
CA ARG A 229 -37.83 -19.29 -18.92
C ARG A 229 -37.60 -19.34 -20.44
N PRO A 230 -37.51 -20.56 -21.03
CA PRO A 230 -37.47 -20.71 -22.49
C PRO A 230 -38.78 -20.23 -23.14
N PRO A 231 -38.77 -19.94 -24.47
CA PRO A 231 -39.95 -19.53 -25.20
C PRO A 231 -41.12 -20.51 -25.03
N SER A 232 -42.33 -19.98 -24.82
CA SER A 232 -43.52 -20.80 -24.53
C SER A 232 -44.71 -20.42 -25.42
N THR A 233 -45.69 -21.33 -25.50
CA THR A 233 -46.95 -21.12 -26.21
C THR A 233 -48.10 -21.08 -25.21
N ILE A 234 -48.87 -19.99 -25.18
CA ILE A 234 -50.17 -19.93 -24.53
C ILE A 234 -51.22 -20.32 -25.58
N HIS A 235 -52.25 -21.05 -25.16
CA HIS A 235 -53.44 -21.30 -25.96
C HIS A 235 -54.65 -20.68 -25.24
N PRO A 236 -55.61 -20.08 -25.97
CA PRO A 236 -56.78 -19.47 -25.35
C PRO A 236 -57.57 -20.53 -24.57
N GLU A 237 -57.95 -20.23 -23.32
CA GLU A 237 -58.85 -21.12 -22.58
C GLU A 237 -60.21 -21.22 -23.28
N PRO A 238 -60.78 -22.43 -23.39
CA PRO A 238 -62.09 -22.60 -24.03
C PRO A 238 -63.16 -21.88 -23.20
N ARG A 239 -63.75 -20.81 -23.76
CA ARG A 239 -64.81 -20.01 -23.12
C ARG A 239 -65.92 -20.93 -22.61
N ARG A 240 -65.95 -21.13 -21.28
CA ARG A 240 -66.92 -21.99 -20.60
C ARG A 240 -68.33 -21.46 -20.85
N LYS A 241 -69.05 -22.05 -21.82
CA LYS A 241 -70.39 -21.62 -22.22
C LYS A 241 -71.27 -21.49 -20.98
N ARG A 242 -71.65 -20.25 -20.64
CA ARG A 242 -72.68 -19.99 -19.62
C ARG A 242 -73.94 -20.69 -20.12
N ARG A 243 -74.30 -21.79 -19.45
CA ARG A 243 -75.62 -22.40 -19.64
C ARG A 243 -76.64 -21.36 -19.18
N ALA A 244 -77.38 -20.79 -20.13
CA ALA A 244 -78.60 -20.08 -19.80
C ALA A 244 -79.56 -21.09 -19.15
N SER A 245 -80.15 -20.68 -18.03
CA SER A 245 -81.30 -21.33 -17.40
C SER A 245 -82.51 -20.44 -17.61
#